data_AF-A0A1G0CIX0-F1
#
_entry.id   AF-A0A1G0CIX0-F1
#
_cell.length_a   1.000
_cell.length_b   1.000
_cell.length_c   1.000
_cell.angle_alpha   90.00
_cell.angle_beta   90.00
_cell.angle_gamma   90.00
#
_symmetry.space_group_name_H-M   'P 1'
#
loop_
_entity.id
_entity.type
_entity.pdbx_description
1 polymer ?
#
loop_
_entity_poly.entity_id
_entity_poly.type
_entity_poly.pdbx_seq_one_letter_code
_entity_poly.pdbx_strand_id
1 'polypeptide(L)'
;DLIEFDRSPLTDIKHCGPCDIGLIEGGICNAENVHVLREFRKNCKILIAIGSCAITGGLPAQRNHLDLGSCLTEVYLTEPGLAHGHIPNDPELPLPLDKVHPLHEVVKIDYFIPGCPPSGDAIWKFLTDLIAGKTPELGHGLIEYD
;
A
#
# COMPACT_ATOMS: atom_id res chain seq x y z
N ASP A 1 -12.44 20.55 13.46
CA ASP A 1 -10.99 20.70 13.72
C ASP A 1 -10.45 19.54 14.58
N LEU A 2 -10.68 18.28 14.20
CA LEU A 2 -10.17 17.12 14.95
C LEU A 2 -8.89 16.53 14.34
N ILE A 3 -8.68 16.76 13.04
CA ILE A 3 -7.53 16.25 12.29
C ILE A 3 -7.07 17.30 11.28
N GLU A 4 -5.84 17.14 10.83
CA GLU A 4 -5.24 17.81 9.68
C GLU A 4 -4.63 16.74 8.77
N PHE A 5 -4.60 17.00 7.46
CA PHE A 5 -4.01 16.09 6.48
C PHE A 5 -2.64 16.60 6.05
N ASP A 6 -1.63 15.75 6.20
CA ASP A 6 -0.30 15.94 5.60
C ASP A 6 -0.28 15.32 4.18
N ARG A 7 0.83 14.69 3.76
CA ARG A 7 0.96 14.01 2.46
C ARG A 7 -0.13 12.96 2.29
N SER A 8 -0.98 13.19 1.30
CA SER A 8 -2.05 12.30 0.87
C SER A 8 -2.28 12.49 -0.62
N PRO A 9 -2.77 11.48 -1.36
CA PRO A 9 -3.27 11.69 -2.72
C PRO A 9 -4.37 12.76 -2.83
N LEU A 10 -4.98 13.17 -1.72
CA LEU A 10 -5.99 14.23 -1.63
C LEU A 10 -5.41 15.62 -1.36
N THR A 11 -4.10 15.74 -1.12
CA THR A 11 -3.41 17.01 -0.83
C THR A 11 -2.27 17.25 -1.81
N ASP A 12 -1.82 18.50 -1.92
CA ASP A 12 -0.70 18.85 -2.81
C ASP A 12 0.69 18.65 -2.17
N ILE A 13 0.74 18.16 -0.92
CA ILE A 13 1.96 17.96 -0.14
C ILE A 13 2.75 16.77 -0.72
N LYS A 14 4.00 17.00 -1.12
CA LYS A 14 4.81 16.00 -1.85
C LYS A 14 5.61 15.05 -0.96
N HIS A 15 5.98 15.50 0.23
CA HIS A 15 6.75 14.73 1.21
C HIS A 15 6.00 14.68 2.54
N CYS A 16 6.04 13.51 3.18
CA CYS A 16 5.43 13.26 4.46
C CYS A 16 6.21 14.01 5.54
N GLY A 17 5.54 14.95 6.19
CA GLY A 17 5.99 15.60 7.42
C GLY A 17 5.68 14.74 8.65
N PRO A 18 6.16 15.16 9.84
CA PRO A 18 5.85 14.48 11.10
C PRO A 18 4.34 14.36 11.33
N CYS A 19 3.86 13.13 11.51
CA CYS A 19 2.43 12.82 11.66
C CYS A 19 2.18 11.91 12.86
N ASP A 20 1.01 12.02 13.47
CA ASP A 20 0.59 11.06 14.51
C ASP A 20 0.21 9.70 13.91
N ILE A 21 -0.48 9.70 12.77
CA ILE A 21 -1.02 8.51 12.13
C ILE A 21 -0.67 8.53 10.63
N GLY A 22 -0.14 7.42 10.11
CA GLY A 22 -0.01 7.16 8.68
C GLY A 22 -0.86 5.95 8.27
N LEU A 23 -1.70 6.14 7.24
CA LEU A 23 -2.51 5.08 6.63
C LEU A 23 -1.87 4.67 5.31
N ILE A 24 -1.45 3.40 5.19
CA ILE A 24 -0.77 2.90 3.99
C ILE A 24 -1.60 1.78 3.38
N GLU A 25 -2.11 2.06 2.18
CA GLU A 25 -2.75 1.08 1.29
C GLU A 25 -1.69 0.54 0.29
N GLY A 26 -1.98 -0.61 -0.32
CA GLY A 26 -1.15 -1.18 -1.37
C GLY A 26 0.00 -2.03 -0.85
N GLY A 27 0.43 -2.98 -1.68
CA GLY A 27 1.65 -3.76 -1.45
C GLY A 27 2.89 -3.05 -2.00
N ILE A 28 4.07 -3.63 -1.77
CA ILE A 28 5.34 -3.13 -2.28
C ILE A 28 5.70 -3.88 -3.56
N CYS A 29 5.66 -3.20 -4.71
CA CYS A 29 5.92 -3.82 -6.01
C CYS A 29 7.13 -3.23 -6.76
N ASN A 30 7.65 -2.08 -6.34
CA ASN A 30 8.83 -1.44 -6.93
C ASN A 30 9.68 -0.69 -5.88
N ALA A 31 10.86 -0.21 -6.30
CA ALA A 31 11.81 0.50 -5.45
C ALA A 31 11.26 1.82 -4.85
N GLU A 32 10.40 2.54 -5.58
CA GLU A 32 9.79 3.78 -5.09
C GLU A 32 8.81 3.51 -3.95
N ASN A 33 8.03 2.42 -4.03
CA ASN A 33 7.15 2.03 -2.92
C ASN A 33 7.95 1.78 -1.62
N VAL A 34 9.13 1.16 -1.72
CA VAL A 34 10.04 0.95 -0.57
C VAL A 34 10.50 2.30 0.00
N HIS A 35 10.87 3.24 -0.87
CA HIS A 35 11.31 4.57 -0.46
C HIS A 35 10.21 5.32 0.29
N VAL A 36 9.03 5.41 -0.33
CA VAL A 36 7.85 6.09 0.25
C VAL A 36 7.43 5.43 1.56
N LEU A 37 7.34 4.10 1.63
CA LEU A 37 6.97 3.39 2.85
C LEU A 37 7.93 3.71 4.01
N ARG A 38 9.24 3.77 3.74
CA ARG A 38 10.25 4.12 4.75
C ARG A 38 10.14 5.58 5.19
N GLU A 39 9.82 6.49 4.28
CA GLU A 39 9.54 7.90 4.58
C GLU A 39 8.37 8.03 5.55
N PHE A 40 7.23 7.38 5.24
CA PHE A 40 6.07 7.35 6.13
C PHE A 40 6.41 6.71 7.49
N ARG A 41 7.10 5.57 7.52
CA ARG A 41 7.50 4.94 8.79
C ARG A 41 8.36 5.86 9.65
N LYS A 42 9.27 6.62 9.05
CA LYS A 42 10.15 7.54 9.76
C LYS A 42 9.37 8.71 10.39
N ASN A 43 8.34 9.19 9.70
CA ASN A 43 7.63 10.42 10.08
C ASN A 43 6.34 10.16 10.86
N CYS A 44 5.75 8.96 10.79
CA CYS A 44 4.54 8.60 11.51
C CYS A 44 4.83 7.92 12.85
N LYS A 45 4.19 8.38 13.92
CA LYS A 45 4.24 7.71 15.23
C LYS A 45 3.55 6.35 15.17
N ILE A 46 2.37 6.30 14.57
CA ILE A 46 1.58 5.08 14.31
C ILE A 46 1.47 4.87 12.82
N LEU A 47 1.83 3.68 12.34
CA LEU A 47 1.67 3.29 10.93
C LEU A 47 0.69 2.12 10.81
N ILE A 48 -0.34 2.30 9.99
CA ILE A 48 -1.45 1.36 9.84
C ILE A 48 -1.46 0.84 8.40
N ALA A 49 -1.42 -0.48 8.26
CA ALA A 49 -1.63 -1.14 6.97
C ALA A 49 -3.13 -1.32 6.75
N ILE A 50 -3.66 -0.75 5.67
CA ILE A 50 -5.09 -0.80 5.34
C ILE A 50 -5.30 -1.63 4.06
N GLY A 51 -6.14 -2.65 4.17
CA GLY A 51 -6.54 -3.51 3.07
C GLY A 51 -5.62 -4.70 2.80
N SER A 52 -6.16 -5.70 2.08
CA SER A 52 -5.50 -6.98 1.80
C SER A 52 -4.14 -6.82 1.10
N CYS A 53 -4.01 -5.87 0.17
CA CYS A 53 -2.76 -5.56 -0.52
C CYS A 53 -1.64 -5.20 0.46
N ALA A 54 -1.91 -4.34 1.44
CA ALA A 54 -0.92 -3.90 2.43
C ALA A 54 -0.57 -5.02 3.44
N ILE A 55 -1.56 -5.86 3.78
CA ILE A 55 -1.44 -6.88 4.83
C ILE A 55 -0.76 -8.14 4.31
N THR A 56 -1.16 -8.63 3.13
CA THR A 56 -0.73 -9.94 2.59
C THR A 56 -0.18 -9.87 1.16
N GLY A 57 -0.09 -8.69 0.56
CA GLY A 57 0.30 -8.48 -0.84
C GLY A 57 -0.90 -8.49 -1.81
N GLY A 58 -2.04 -9.04 -1.39
CA GLY A 58 -3.32 -8.97 -2.11
C GLY A 58 -3.30 -9.57 -3.53
N LEU A 59 -4.19 -9.07 -4.39
CA LEU A 59 -4.28 -9.49 -5.79
C LEU A 59 -2.96 -9.26 -6.57
N PRO A 60 -2.23 -8.14 -6.40
CA PRO A 60 -0.94 -7.95 -7.09
C PRO A 60 0.09 -9.04 -6.80
N ALA A 61 0.09 -9.63 -5.58
CA ALA A 61 1.00 -10.70 -5.22
C ALA A 61 0.72 -12.03 -5.93
N GLN A 62 -0.40 -12.18 -6.65
CA GLN A 62 -0.64 -13.36 -7.50
C GLN A 62 0.44 -13.52 -8.58
N ARG A 63 1.09 -12.42 -9.00
CA ARG A 63 2.21 -12.50 -9.95
C ARG A 63 3.46 -13.18 -9.37
N ASN A 64 3.57 -13.35 -8.05
CA ASN A 64 4.76 -13.89 -7.39
C ASN A 64 5.05 -15.36 -7.74
N HIS A 65 4.09 -16.06 -8.34
CA HIS A 65 4.25 -17.41 -8.87
C HIS A 65 4.81 -17.45 -10.29
N LEU A 66 4.94 -16.28 -10.93
CA LEU A 66 5.47 -16.11 -12.28
C LEU A 66 6.83 -15.41 -12.21
N ASP A 67 7.66 -15.66 -13.23
CA ASP A 67 8.87 -14.87 -13.44
C ASP A 67 8.49 -13.46 -13.92
N LEU A 68 9.03 -12.43 -13.27
CA LEU A 68 8.71 -11.03 -13.59
C LEU A 68 9.07 -10.68 -15.03
N GLY A 69 10.21 -11.18 -15.54
CA GLY A 69 10.63 -10.95 -16.93
C GLY A 69 9.63 -11.50 -17.94
N SER A 70 9.03 -12.65 -17.62
CA SER A 70 7.97 -13.27 -18.42
C SER A 70 6.68 -12.45 -18.39
N CYS A 71 6.28 -11.92 -17.23
CA CYS A 71 5.13 -11.00 -17.14
C CYS A 71 5.32 -9.75 -18.01
N LEU A 72 6.51 -9.13 -17.95
CA LEU A 72 6.83 -7.95 -18.74
C LEU A 72 6.89 -8.27 -20.24
N THR A 73 7.47 -9.40 -20.61
CA THR A 73 7.52 -9.86 -22.00
C THR A 73 6.13 -10.06 -22.58
N GLU A 74 5.22 -10.68 -21.82
CA GLU A 74 3.86 -10.93 -22.29
C GLU A 74 3.11 -9.61 -22.60
N VAL A 75 3.18 -8.64 -21.69
CA VAL A 75 2.46 -7.37 -21.86
C VAL A 75 3.12 -6.48 -22.92
N TYR A 76 4.46 -6.38 -22.93
CA TYR A 76 5.15 -5.36 -23.73
C TYR A 76 5.69 -5.87 -25.07
N LEU A 77 5.75 -7.18 -25.30
CA LEU A 77 6.34 -7.76 -26.52
C LEU A 77 5.39 -8.67 -27.31
N THR A 78 4.44 -9.36 -26.67
CA THR A 78 3.62 -10.39 -27.34
C THR A 78 2.16 -9.98 -27.54
N GLU A 79 1.69 -8.91 -26.91
CA GLU A 79 0.29 -8.49 -26.96
C GLU A 79 -0.17 -8.09 -28.39
N PRO A 80 -1.29 -8.66 -28.89
CA PRO A 80 -1.84 -8.31 -30.20
C PRO A 80 -2.20 -6.82 -30.28
N GLY A 81 -1.56 -6.09 -31.21
CA GLY A 81 -1.76 -4.65 -31.38
C GLY A 81 -0.51 -3.80 -31.11
N LEU A 82 0.56 -4.42 -30.61
CA LEU A 82 1.86 -3.76 -30.47
C LEU A 82 2.50 -3.51 -31.84
N ALA A 83 2.71 -2.24 -32.18
CA ALA A 83 3.43 -1.86 -33.40
C ALA A 83 4.96 -2.01 -33.24
N HIS A 84 5.51 -1.67 -32.07
CA HIS A 84 6.94 -1.66 -31.75
C HIS A 84 7.20 -2.04 -30.28
N GLY A 85 6.90 -3.29 -29.92
CA GLY A 85 7.04 -3.80 -28.56
C GLY A 85 8.47 -3.71 -28.03
N HIS A 86 8.64 -3.11 -26.86
CA HIS A 86 9.87 -3.13 -26.07
C HIS A 86 9.50 -3.00 -24.60
N ILE A 87 10.27 -3.63 -23.71
CA ILE A 87 10.09 -3.46 -22.27
C ILE A 87 10.58 -2.05 -21.89
N PRO A 88 9.73 -1.20 -21.27
CA PRO A 88 10.14 0.14 -20.85
C PRO A 88 11.30 0.09 -19.86
N ASN A 89 12.34 0.91 -20.09
CA ASN A 89 13.56 0.93 -19.29
C ASN A 89 14.09 2.35 -19.04
N ASP A 90 13.24 3.36 -19.16
CA ASP A 90 13.61 4.74 -18.86
C ASP A 90 14.01 4.89 -17.37
N PRO A 91 15.10 5.61 -17.04
CA PRO A 91 15.51 5.87 -15.66
C PRO A 91 14.45 6.50 -14.76
N GLU A 92 13.44 7.17 -15.32
CA GLU A 92 12.30 7.71 -14.56
C GLU A 92 11.38 6.61 -14.01
N LEU A 93 11.43 5.40 -14.58
CA LEU A 93 10.63 4.26 -14.13
C LEU A 93 11.29 3.58 -12.93
N PRO A 94 10.57 3.42 -11.80
CA PRO A 94 11.13 2.74 -10.65
C PRO A 94 11.32 1.25 -10.94
N LEU A 95 12.45 0.71 -10.51
CA LEU A 95 12.77 -0.71 -10.67
C LEU A 95 11.68 -1.59 -10.03
N PRO A 96 10.97 -2.44 -10.79
CA PRO A 96 10.05 -3.41 -10.23
C PRO A 96 10.81 -4.43 -9.37
N LEU A 97 10.24 -4.79 -8.23
CA LEU A 97 10.78 -5.88 -7.40
C LEU A 97 10.43 -7.23 -8.03
N ASP A 98 11.28 -8.24 -7.84
CA ASP A 98 11.01 -9.61 -8.31
C ASP A 98 9.64 -10.10 -7.83
N LYS A 99 9.30 -9.81 -6.57
CA LYS A 99 8.01 -10.15 -5.94
C LYS A 99 7.34 -8.93 -5.33
N VAL A 100 6.02 -9.01 -5.23
CA VAL A 100 5.23 -8.09 -4.40
C VAL A 100 5.31 -8.55 -2.96
N HIS A 101 5.55 -7.61 -2.05
CA HIS A 101 5.66 -7.88 -0.61
C HIS A 101 4.60 -7.10 0.17
N PRO A 102 4.05 -7.67 1.26
CA PRO A 102 3.27 -6.91 2.22
C PRO A 102 4.13 -5.88 2.96
N LEU A 103 3.52 -4.83 3.51
CA LEU A 103 4.27 -3.72 4.11
C LEU A 103 5.13 -4.14 5.30
N HIS A 104 4.66 -5.11 6.09
CA HIS A 104 5.30 -5.57 7.32
C HIS A 104 6.61 -6.33 7.09
N GLU A 105 6.92 -6.72 5.85
CA GLU A 105 8.24 -7.27 5.48
C GLU A 105 9.31 -6.18 5.32
N VAL A 106 8.90 -4.92 5.14
CA VAL A 106 9.82 -3.80 4.86
C VAL A 106 9.97 -2.86 6.07
N VAL A 107 8.88 -2.60 6.80
CA VAL A 107 8.88 -1.75 8.00
C VAL A 107 7.97 -2.30 9.09
N LYS A 108 8.17 -1.85 10.35
CA LYS A 108 7.23 -2.13 11.44
C LYS A 108 5.88 -1.47 11.16
N ILE A 109 4.81 -2.27 11.20
CA ILE A 109 3.41 -1.83 11.19
C ILE A 109 2.85 -1.94 12.61
N ASP A 110 2.08 -0.94 13.05
CA ASP A 110 1.51 -0.91 14.40
C ASP A 110 0.10 -1.53 14.44
N TYR A 111 -0.70 -1.33 13.38
CA TYR A 111 -2.04 -1.92 13.26
C TYR A 111 -2.38 -2.33 11.82
N PHE A 112 -3.35 -3.22 11.68
CA PHE A 112 -3.86 -3.71 10.41
C PHE A 112 -5.38 -3.56 10.35
N ILE A 113 -5.91 -3.05 9.24
CA ILE A 113 -7.35 -2.96 8.96
C ILE A 113 -7.66 -3.87 7.77
N PRO A 114 -8.24 -5.07 7.98
CA PRO A 114 -8.50 -6.05 6.92
C PRO A 114 -9.67 -5.64 6.00
N GLY A 115 -9.65 -6.14 4.75
CA GLY A 115 -10.69 -6.00 3.72
C GLY A 115 -10.12 -5.72 2.32
N CYS A 116 -10.88 -5.94 1.25
CA CYS A 116 -10.45 -5.67 -0.13
C CYS A 116 -11.51 -4.91 -0.97
N PRO A 117 -11.95 -3.71 -0.56
CA PRO A 117 -11.39 -2.88 0.52
C PRO A 117 -12.10 -3.06 1.87
N PRO A 118 -11.48 -2.62 2.98
CA PRO A 118 -12.19 -2.50 4.25
C PRO A 118 -13.43 -1.60 4.12
N SER A 119 -14.52 -1.95 4.80
CA SER A 119 -15.74 -1.14 4.77
C SER A 119 -15.52 0.25 5.36
N GLY A 120 -16.28 1.24 4.88
CA GLY A 120 -16.22 2.60 5.43
C GLY A 120 -16.50 2.64 6.94
N ASP A 121 -17.41 1.77 7.41
CA ASP A 121 -17.73 1.64 8.83
C ASP A 121 -16.55 1.08 9.65
N ALA A 122 -15.81 0.11 9.10
CA ALA A 122 -14.61 -0.43 9.75
C ALA A 122 -13.53 0.64 9.89
N ILE A 123 -13.26 1.40 8.82
CA ILE A 123 -12.30 2.51 8.83
C ILE A 123 -12.73 3.58 9.84
N TRP A 124 -14.00 3.98 9.80
CA TRP A 124 -14.56 5.00 10.69
C TRP A 124 -14.44 4.60 12.16
N LYS A 125 -14.87 3.38 12.50
CA LYS A 125 -14.77 2.82 13.86
C LYS A 125 -13.32 2.79 14.33
N PHE A 126 -12.42 2.29 13.50
CA PHE A 126 -10.99 2.16 13.84
C PHE A 126 -10.36 3.52 14.16
N LEU A 127 -10.56 4.51 13.28
CA LEU A 127 -9.99 5.84 13.47
C LEU A 127 -10.62 6.57 14.67
N THR A 128 -11.93 6.40 14.88
CA THR A 128 -12.64 7.00 16.01
C THR A 128 -12.13 6.47 17.36
N ASP A 129 -11.89 5.15 17.46
CA ASP A 129 -11.30 4.56 18.68
C ASP A 129 -9.90 5.11 18.94
N LEU A 130 -9.08 5.19 17.88
CA LEU A 130 -7.69 5.63 18.00
C LEU A 130 -7.61 7.11 18.42
N ILE A 131 -8.43 7.98 17.84
CA ILE A 131 -8.55 9.40 18.22
C ILE A 131 -9.03 9.54 19.66
N ALA A 132 -9.92 8.64 20.12
CA ALA A 132 -10.39 8.61 21.50
C ALA A 132 -9.36 8.02 22.51
N GLY A 133 -8.16 7.66 22.05
CA GLY A 133 -7.11 7.07 22.89
C GLY A 133 -7.40 5.62 23.32
N LYS A 134 -8.32 4.93 22.63
CA LYS A 134 -8.65 3.52 22.88
C LYS A 134 -7.82 2.64 21.95
N THR A 135 -7.49 1.43 22.40
CA THR A 135 -6.99 0.39 21.51
C THR A 135 -8.10 0.04 20.52
N PRO A 136 -7.88 0.18 19.19
CA PRO A 136 -8.93 -0.10 18.21
C PRO A 136 -9.37 -1.56 18.25
N GLU A 137 -10.68 -1.78 18.24
CA GLU A 137 -11.27 -3.12 18.19
C GLU A 137 -12.35 -3.17 17.08
N LEU A 138 -12.14 -4.04 16.11
CA LEU A 138 -13.11 -4.33 15.05
C LEU A 138 -13.94 -5.55 15.49
N GLY A 139 -15.23 -5.33 15.73
CA GLY A 139 -16.16 -6.39 16.12
C GLY A 139 -16.52 -7.32 14.95
N HIS A 140 -17.21 -8.42 15.27
CA HIS A 140 -17.76 -9.34 14.28
C HIS A 140 -18.69 -8.60 13.31
N GLY A 141 -18.44 -8.71 11.99
CA GLY A 141 -19.14 -7.96 10.94
C GLY A 141 -18.43 -6.70 10.42
N LEU A 142 -17.32 -6.28 11.05
CA LEU A 142 -16.42 -5.25 10.51
C LEU A 142 -15.07 -5.81 10.06
N ILE A 143 -14.88 -7.14 10.22
CA ILE A 143 -13.70 -7.86 9.76
C ILE A 143 -14.12 -8.68 8.55
N GLU A 144 -13.65 -8.25 7.38
CA GLU A 144 -13.82 -8.92 6.08
C GLU A 144 -12.44 -9.01 5.42
N TYR A 145 -12.27 -9.96 4.51
CA TYR A 145 -10.99 -10.19 3.82
C TYR A 145 -11.12 -10.19 2.29
N ASP A 146 -12.36 -10.29 1.80
CA ASP A 146 -12.77 -10.24 0.41
C ASP A 146 -13.02 -8.81 -0.10
#